data_AF-A0A9E7BAL5-F1
#
_entry.id   AF-A0A9E7BAL5-F1
#
_cell.length_a   1.000
_cell.length_b   1.000
_cell.length_c   1.000
_cell.angle_alpha   90.00
_cell.angle_beta   90.00
_cell.angle_gamma   90.00
#
_symmetry.space_group_name_H-M   'P 1'
#
loop_
_entity.id
_entity.type
_entity.pdbx_description
1 polymer ?
#
loop_
_entity_poly.entity_id
_entity_poly.type
_entity_poly.pdbx_seq_one_letter_code
_entity_poly.pdbx_strand_id
1 'polypeptide(L)'
;MSLALTPALRAALQGWADHLRGVEDRAAATEKAYQADVTAFLDFLARHRGGLATPAALGDLGPSDLRAWAAAERGGGLSARSLARRLSAVKS
;
A
#
# COMPACT_ATOMS: atom_id res chain seq x y z
N MET A 1 10.76 -10.11 -0.16
CA MET A 1 9.31 -10.20 -0.44
C MET A 1 8.64 -10.69 0.83
N SER A 2 7.69 -9.92 1.37
CA SER A 2 7.02 -10.25 2.63
C SER A 2 6.08 -11.46 2.47
N LEU A 3 6.09 -12.34 3.47
CA LEU A 3 5.24 -13.53 3.60
C LEU A 3 3.81 -13.18 4.06
N ALA A 4 3.53 -11.90 4.36
CA ALA A 4 2.25 -11.45 4.91
C ALA A 4 1.14 -11.30 3.84
N LEU A 5 1.47 -11.37 2.55
CA LEU A 5 0.52 -11.19 1.45
C LEU A 5 0.08 -12.53 0.87
N THR A 6 -1.24 -12.74 0.80
CA THR A 6 -1.82 -13.88 0.10
C THR A 6 -1.53 -13.83 -1.41
N PRO A 7 -1.51 -14.98 -2.12
CA PRO A 7 -1.31 -15.00 -3.57
C PRO A 7 -2.34 -14.15 -4.33
N ALA A 8 -3.61 -14.17 -3.88
CA ALA A 8 -4.68 -13.36 -4.46
C ALA A 8 -4.40 -11.86 -4.36
N LEU A 9 -3.93 -11.40 -3.19
CA LEU A 9 -3.58 -9.99 -3.00
C LEU A 9 -2.35 -9.58 -3.82
N ARG A 10 -1.39 -10.48 -4.00
CA ARG A 10 -0.24 -10.24 -4.88
C ARG A 10 -0.66 -10.09 -6.34
N ALA A 11 -1.57 -10.93 -6.81
CA ALA A 11 -2.13 -10.83 -8.17
C ALA A 11 -2.91 -9.51 -8.34
N ALA A 12 -3.70 -9.10 -7.34
CA ALA A 12 -4.41 -7.83 -7.36
C ALA A 12 -3.46 -6.62 -7.42
N LEU A 13 -2.37 -6.65 -6.63
CA LEU A 13 -1.34 -5.60 -6.65
C LEU A 13 -0.66 -5.50 -8.03
N GLN A 14 -0.38 -6.65 -8.67
CA GLN A 14 0.22 -6.67 -10.00
C GLN A 14 -0.74 -6.09 -11.05
N GLY A 15 -2.01 -6.51 -11.03
CA GLY A 15 -3.03 -5.98 -11.95
C GLY A 15 -3.26 -4.47 -11.77
N TRP A 16 -3.23 -3.97 -10.54
CA TRP A 16 -3.29 -2.54 -10.26
C TRP A 16 -2.06 -1.79 -10.80
N ALA A 17 -0.85 -2.34 -10.66
CA ALA A 17 0.34 -1.73 -11.22
C ALA A 17 0.31 -1.68 -12.76
N ASP A 18 -0.18 -2.74 -13.40
CA ASP A 18 -0.34 -2.78 -14.85
C ASP A 18 -1.39 -1.74 -15.30
N HIS A 19 -2.43 -1.50 -14.50
CA HIS A 19 -3.40 -0.41 -14.72
C HIS A 19 -2.76 0.97 -14.63
N LEU A 20 -1.94 1.24 -13.60
CA LEU A 20 -1.22 2.51 -13.46
C LEU A 20 -0.30 2.80 -14.67
N ARG A 21 0.34 1.76 -15.20
CA ARG A 21 1.21 1.88 -16.37
C ARG A 21 0.40 2.11 -17.65
N GLY A 22 -0.64 1.32 -17.87
CA GLY A 22 -1.36 1.30 -19.14
C GLY A 22 -2.43 2.40 -19.27
N VAL A 23 -3.25 2.59 -18.24
CA VAL A 23 -4.41 3.47 -18.28
C VAL A 23 -4.06 4.89 -17.81
N GLU A 24 -3.21 5.00 -16.79
CA GLU A 24 -2.84 6.30 -16.22
C GLU A 24 -1.51 6.87 -16.75
N ASP A 25 -0.86 6.17 -17.68
CA ASP A 25 0.43 6.52 -18.30
C ASP A 25 1.49 6.98 -17.28
N ARG A 26 1.51 6.34 -16.11
CA ARG A 26 2.45 6.70 -15.04
C ARG A 26 3.85 6.22 -15.42
N ALA A 27 4.83 7.10 -15.25
CA ALA A 27 6.23 6.75 -15.44
C ALA A 27 6.64 5.52 -14.59
N ALA A 28 7.49 4.65 -15.15
CA ALA A 28 7.92 3.41 -14.49
C ALA A 28 8.53 3.62 -13.09
N ALA A 29 9.20 4.76 -12.87
CA ALA A 29 9.73 5.14 -11.55
C ALA A 29 8.60 5.39 -10.53
N THR A 30 7.50 6.01 -10.96
CA THR A 30 6.31 6.25 -10.13
C THR A 30 5.60 4.95 -9.82
N GLU A 31 5.41 4.08 -10.80
CA GLU A 31 4.83 2.74 -10.61
C GLU A 31 5.61 1.95 -9.56
N LYS A 32 6.94 1.88 -9.70
CA LYS A 32 7.81 1.18 -8.74
C LYS A 32 7.73 1.78 -7.33
N ALA A 33 7.69 3.11 -7.22
CA ALA A 33 7.52 3.77 -5.93
C ALA A 33 6.17 3.44 -5.30
N TYR A 34 5.09 3.46 -6.10
CA TYR A 34 3.73 3.18 -5.67
C TYR A 34 3.57 1.71 -5.24
N GLN A 35 4.08 0.76 -6.01
CA GLN A 35 4.11 -0.66 -5.61
C GLN A 35 4.83 -0.87 -4.27
N ALA A 36 5.98 -0.23 -4.08
CA ALA A 36 6.72 -0.33 -2.82
C ALA A 36 5.96 0.29 -1.65
N ASP A 37 5.35 1.45 -1.88
CA ASP A 37 4.57 2.19 -0.88
C ASP A 37 3.30 1.42 -0.48
N VAL A 38 2.56 0.83 -1.43
CA VAL A 38 1.39 -0.03 -1.15
C VAL A 38 1.79 -1.35 -0.49
N THR A 39 2.90 -1.97 -0.91
CA THR A 39 3.41 -3.18 -0.23
C THR A 39 3.71 -2.90 1.23
N ALA A 40 4.35 -1.77 1.53
CA ALA A 40 4.63 -1.36 2.91
C ALA A 40 3.35 -1.16 3.74
N PHE A 41 2.32 -0.56 3.15
CA PHE A 41 1.01 -0.43 3.78
C PHE A 41 0.36 -1.79 4.07
N LEU A 42 0.33 -2.70 3.10
CA LEU A 42 -0.27 -4.02 3.28
C LEU A 42 0.47 -4.85 4.35
N ASP A 43 1.80 -4.74 4.41
CA ASP A 43 2.62 -5.34 5.46
C ASP A 43 2.31 -4.73 6.84
N PHE A 44 2.14 -3.41 6.92
CA PHE A 44 1.70 -2.75 8.14
C PHE A 44 0.31 -3.23 8.56
N LEU A 45 -0.64 -3.29 7.63
CA LEU A 45 -2.03 -3.67 7.88
C LEU A 45 -2.13 -5.09 8.44
N ALA A 46 -1.37 -6.03 7.86
CA ALA A 46 -1.33 -7.41 8.33
C ALA A 46 -0.87 -7.50 9.80
N ARG A 47 0.13 -6.70 10.20
CA ARG A 47 0.58 -6.60 11.59
C ARG A 47 -0.42 -5.86 12.48
N HIS A 48 -0.99 -4.77 11.99
CA HIS A 48 -1.91 -3.91 12.75
C HIS A 48 -3.21 -4.63 13.10
N ARG A 49 -3.75 -5.43 12.18
CA ARG A 49 -5.00 -6.19 12.37
C ARG A 49 -4.78 -7.63 12.85
N GLY A 50 -3.52 -8.06 13.04
CA GLY A 50 -3.19 -9.38 13.59
C GLY A 50 -3.54 -10.56 12.67
N GLY A 51 -3.56 -10.36 11.35
CA GLY A 51 -3.99 -11.38 10.38
C GLY A 51 -3.44 -11.16 8.97
N LEU A 52 -3.62 -12.14 8.08
CA LEU A 52 -3.21 -12.02 6.69
C LEU A 52 -4.06 -10.97 5.97
N ALA A 53 -3.41 -10.08 5.22
CA ALA A 53 -4.13 -9.16 4.33
C ALA A 53 -4.79 -9.98 3.20
N THR A 54 -6.11 -10.02 3.20
CA THR A 54 -6.93 -10.62 2.14
C THR A 54 -7.66 -9.52 1.36
N PRO A 55 -8.05 -9.77 0.09
CA PRO A 55 -8.84 -8.79 -0.67
C PRO A 55 -10.14 -8.38 0.05
N ALA A 56 -10.82 -9.31 0.73
CA ALA A 56 -12.02 -9.00 1.51
C ALA A 56 -11.72 -8.04 2.68
N ALA A 57 -10.61 -8.25 3.40
CA ALA A 57 -10.21 -7.39 4.50
C ALA A 57 -9.86 -5.95 4.05
N LEU A 58 -9.53 -5.75 2.76
CA LEU A 58 -9.34 -4.42 2.19
C LEU A 58 -10.66 -3.66 2.03
N GLY A 59 -11.78 -4.37 1.82
CA GLY A 59 -13.12 -3.77 1.75
C GLY A 59 -13.55 -3.11 3.07
N ASP A 60 -13.05 -3.62 4.19
CA ASP A 60 -13.33 -3.10 5.54
C ASP A 60 -12.28 -2.06 6.01
N LEU A 61 -11.49 -1.50 5.10
CA LEU A 61 -10.51 -0.47 5.46
C LEU A 61 -11.19 0.82 5.87
N GLY A 62 -10.81 1.32 7.05
CA GLY A 62 -11.33 2.57 7.59
C GLY A 62 -10.29 3.69 7.59
N PRO A 63 -10.75 4.94 7.79
CA PRO A 63 -9.85 6.07 8.06
C PRO A 63 -8.95 5.86 9.28
N SER A 64 -9.34 5.00 10.23
CA SER A 64 -8.52 4.61 11.39
C SER A 64 -7.23 3.92 10.98
N ASP A 65 -7.28 2.97 10.04
CA ASP A 65 -6.11 2.22 9.58
C ASP A 65 -5.12 3.14 8.85
N LEU A 66 -5.63 4.04 8.00
CA LEU A 66 -4.80 5.02 7.30
C LEU A 66 -4.11 5.99 8.27
N ARG A 67 -4.81 6.43 9.32
CA ARG A 67 -4.21 7.29 10.36
C ARG A 67 -3.17 6.53 11.19
N ALA A 68 -3.45 5.27 11.55
CA ALA A 68 -2.51 4.43 12.28
C ALA A 68 -1.23 4.22 11.46
N TRP A 69 -1.37 3.94 10.16
CA TRP A 69 -0.22 3.82 9.26
C TRP A 69 0.55 5.14 9.15
N ALA A 70 -0.13 6.27 8.93
CA ALA A 70 0.51 7.57 8.84
C ALA A 70 1.27 7.95 10.12
N ALA A 71 0.76 7.56 11.30
CA ALA A 71 1.45 7.74 12.57
C ALA A 71 2.70 6.85 12.67
N ALA A 72 2.60 5.57 12.29
CA ALA A 72 3.74 4.64 12.29
C ALA A 72 4.87 5.10 11.36
N GLU A 73 4.52 5.57 10.16
CA GLU A 73 5.44 6.11 9.17
C GLU A 73 6.18 7.35 9.68
N ARG A 74 5.46 8.28 10.33
CA ARG A 74 6.09 9.44 10.98
C ARG A 74 7.01 9.03 12.12
N GLY A 75 6.60 8.06 12.94
CA GLY A 75 7.44 7.51 14.01
C GLY A 75 8.74 6.89 13.48
N GLY A 76 8.72 6.35 12.25
CA GLY A 76 9.90 5.85 11.54
C GLY A 76 10.77 6.92 10.88
N GLY A 77 10.45 8.22 11.04
CA GLY A 77 11.26 9.33 10.54
C GLY A 77 11.02 9.70 9.07
N LEU A 78 9.91 9.27 8.46
CA LEU A 78 9.59 9.69 7.09
C LEU A 78 9.36 11.20 6.99
N SER A 79 9.94 11.82 5.95
CA SER A 79 9.62 13.21 5.61
C SER A 79 8.13 13.38 5.26
N ALA A 80 7.59 14.58 5.47
CA ALA A 80 6.21 14.91 5.11
C ALA A 80 5.90 14.66 3.62
N ARG A 81 6.88 14.92 2.74
CA ARG A 81 6.75 14.68 1.30
C ARG A 81 6.64 13.20 0.96
N SER A 82 7.48 12.37 1.59
CA SER A 82 7.46 10.92 1.42
C SER A 82 6.15 10.33 1.93
N LEU A 83 5.65 10.83 3.07
CA LEU A 83 4.38 10.41 3.63
C LEU A 83 3.20 10.77 2.72
N ALA A 84 3.19 11.98 2.16
CA ALA A 84 2.16 12.41 1.22
C ALA A 84 2.12 11.50 -0.03
N ARG A 85 3.29 11.15 -0.58
CA ARG A 85 3.38 10.20 -1.71
C ARG A 85 2.85 8.82 -1.33
N ARG A 86 3.23 8.30 -0.15
CA ARG A 86 2.76 7.01 0.37
C ARG A 86 1.24 6.96 0.50
N LEU A 87 0.63 8.01 1.07
CA LEU A 87 -0.83 8.13 1.17
C LEU A 87 -1.51 8.25 -0.19
N SER A 88 -0.88 8.94 -1.14
CA SER A 88 -1.37 9.01 -2.52
C SER A 88 -1.34 7.65 -3.21
N ALA A 89 -0.30 6.84 -2.99
CA ALA A 89 -0.20 5.51 -3.57
C ALA A 89 -1.30 4.57 -3.06
N VAL A 90 -1.63 4.63 -1.77
CA VAL A 90 -2.70 3.81 -1.18
C VAL A 90 -4.11 4.24 -1.60
N LYS A 91 -4.29 5.50 -2.03
CA LYS A 91 -5.59 6.04 -2.47
C LYS A 91 -5.89 5.79 -3.96
N SER A 92 -4.88 5.46 -4.75
CA SER A 92 -4.93 5.39 -6.20
C SER A 92 -5.63 4.15 -6.74
#